data_AF-A0AA37QPI7-F1
#
_entry.id   AF-A0AA37QPI7-F1
#
_cell.length_a   1.000
_cell.length_b   1.000
_cell.length_c   1.000
_cell.angle_alpha   90.00
_cell.angle_beta   90.00
_cell.angle_gamma   90.00
#
_symmetry.space_group_name_H-M   'P 1'
#
loop_
_entity.id
_entity.type
_entity.pdbx_description
1 polymer ?
#
loop_
_entity_poly.entity_id
_entity_poly.type
_entity_poly.pdbx_seq_one_letter_code
_entity_poly.pdbx_strand_id
1 'polypeptide(L)'
;MFAFQASPAPPPVGFIVTTSTCHATFTEALYVSVSLHNGTGIRMSRYYQTLQTQRFDDYRYYHQSRINQTLHLVSAVIFLVAYALLFKHPAMAGLVGWLAMLTRQTGHFFFEPNGYDHVNGVSNDYKEAVKVGYNQTRKIVLLAVWGLVPVALVLSPTLFGLFDAPLSRMDFVRHVGVLWLAVGIGAGLFRVIQLAATQDVATGLIWAFKVLTDPFHNIALYWKSPLALLRGELIDPTIKDASHWGAAADEAETEEAAHLT
;
A
#
# COMPACT_ATOMS: atom_id res chain seq x y z
N MET A 1 41.76 -43.73 39.52
CA MET A 1 40.43 -43.11 39.61
C MET A 1 40.54 -41.70 39.06
N PHE A 2 40.51 -41.55 37.74
CA PHE A 2 40.57 -40.25 37.05
C PHE A 2 39.19 -40.00 36.44
N ALA A 3 38.45 -39.05 37.00
CA ALA A 3 37.15 -38.65 36.51
C ALA A 3 37.32 -37.63 35.38
N PHE A 4 36.86 -37.97 34.19
CA PHE A 4 36.67 -37.06 33.07
C PHE A 4 35.47 -36.16 33.38
N GLN A 5 35.69 -34.84 33.51
CA GLN A 5 34.63 -33.86 33.65
C GLN A 5 34.47 -33.16 32.30
N ALA A 6 33.42 -33.54 31.55
CA ALA A 6 33.06 -32.90 30.28
C ALA A 6 32.31 -31.60 30.58
N SER A 7 32.75 -30.48 30.00
CA SER A 7 32.00 -29.21 30.01
C SER A 7 30.68 -29.37 29.22
N PRO A 8 29.57 -28.78 29.68
CA PRO A 8 28.34 -28.76 28.91
C PRO A 8 28.48 -27.84 27.68
N ALA A 9 28.01 -28.31 26.53
CA ALA A 9 27.92 -27.53 25.30
C ALA A 9 26.96 -26.33 25.48
N PRO A 10 27.23 -25.18 24.84
CA PRO A 10 26.31 -24.04 24.86
C PRO A 10 24.99 -24.42 24.15
N PRO A 11 23.84 -23.90 24.63
CA PRO A 11 22.56 -24.20 24.00
C PRO A 11 22.50 -23.65 22.57
N PRO A 12 21.75 -24.29 21.67
CA PRO A 12 21.60 -23.83 20.31
C PRO A 12 20.96 -22.45 20.31
N VAL A 13 21.61 -21.48 19.66
CA VAL A 13 21.06 -20.16 19.37
C VAL A 13 19.86 -20.36 18.44
N GLY A 14 18.67 -20.46 19.04
CA GLY A 14 17.42 -20.44 18.31
C GLY A 14 17.28 -19.07 17.65
N PHE A 15 17.47 -19.02 16.33
CA PHE A 15 17.18 -17.84 15.52
C PHE A 15 15.65 -17.63 15.55
N ILE A 16 15.17 -16.83 16.49
CA ILE A 16 13.78 -16.34 16.46
C ILE A 16 13.73 -15.31 15.33
N VAL A 17 13.34 -15.76 14.14
CA VAL A 17 13.06 -14.88 13.00
C VAL A 17 11.79 -14.09 13.32
N THR A 18 11.97 -12.88 13.85
CA THR A 18 10.88 -11.92 14.01
C THR A 18 10.47 -11.38 12.63
N THR A 19 9.26 -10.84 12.53
CA THR A 19 8.79 -10.17 11.29
C THR A 19 9.70 -9.04 10.83
N SER A 20 10.42 -8.41 11.77
CA SER A 20 11.44 -7.39 11.49
C SER A 20 12.59 -7.92 10.62
N THR A 21 13.09 -9.13 10.90
CA THR A 21 14.25 -9.72 10.20
C THR A 21 13.92 -10.14 8.76
N CYS A 22 12.67 -10.51 8.49
CA CYS A 22 12.20 -10.92 7.17
C CYS A 22 11.93 -9.71 6.24
N HIS A 23 11.63 -8.53 6.82
CA HIS A 23 11.46 -7.29 6.08
C HIS A 23 12.81 -6.73 5.62
N ALA A 24 13.79 -6.67 6.53
CA ALA A 24 15.15 -6.19 6.25
C ALA A 24 15.79 -6.93 5.06
N THR A 25 15.67 -8.26 5.02
CA THR A 25 16.26 -9.11 3.96
C THR A 25 15.61 -8.95 2.58
N PHE A 26 14.32 -8.62 2.49
CA PHE A 26 13.66 -8.39 1.20
C PHE A 26 13.94 -6.98 0.65
N THR A 27 14.05 -5.97 1.52
CA THR A 27 14.62 -4.68 1.13
C THR A 27 16.07 -4.85 0.70
N GLU A 28 16.95 -5.45 1.48
CA GLU A 28 18.37 -5.51 1.13
C GLU A 28 18.69 -6.31 -0.16
N ALA A 29 17.98 -7.42 -0.42
CA ALA A 29 18.25 -8.25 -1.60
C ALA A 29 17.95 -7.56 -2.94
N LEU A 30 17.07 -6.55 -2.96
CA LEU A 30 16.82 -5.71 -4.14
C LEU A 30 17.77 -4.49 -4.21
N TYR A 31 18.41 -4.14 -3.09
CA TYR A 31 19.15 -2.88 -2.91
C TYR A 31 20.65 -2.98 -3.23
N VAL A 32 21.30 -4.12 -3.01
CA VAL A 32 22.77 -4.23 -3.14
C VAL A 32 23.28 -4.13 -4.60
N SER A 33 22.45 -4.33 -5.62
CA SER A 33 22.91 -4.24 -7.02
C SER A 33 23.02 -2.82 -7.61
N VAL A 34 22.47 -1.79 -6.97
CA VAL A 34 22.32 -0.44 -7.60
C VAL A 34 23.28 0.62 -7.03
N SER A 35 23.89 0.40 -5.86
CA SER A 35 24.69 1.45 -5.17
C SER A 35 26.13 1.64 -5.66
N LEU A 36 26.59 0.96 -6.72
CA LEU A 36 27.98 1.09 -7.18
C LEU A 36 28.10 1.75 -8.56
N HIS A 37 27.68 3.02 -8.70
CA HIS A 37 28.41 4.09 -9.44
C HIS A 37 27.58 5.37 -9.66
N ASN A 38 28.25 6.51 -9.46
CA ASN A 38 27.90 7.90 -9.83
C ASN A 38 26.94 8.70 -8.92
N GLY A 39 27.18 10.03 -8.88
CA GLY A 39 26.52 11.08 -8.07
C GLY A 39 25.00 11.26 -8.23
N THR A 40 24.34 10.26 -8.79
CA THR A 40 22.91 9.95 -8.71
C THR A 40 22.47 9.39 -7.36
N GLY A 41 23.42 8.99 -6.48
CA GLY A 41 23.15 8.38 -5.18
C GLY A 41 22.28 9.22 -4.22
N ILE A 42 22.55 10.52 -4.09
CA ILE A 42 21.84 11.41 -3.15
C ILE A 42 20.37 11.67 -3.56
N ARG A 43 20.07 11.71 -4.86
CA ARG A 43 18.69 11.89 -5.33
C ARG A 43 17.88 10.60 -5.19
N MET A 44 18.54 9.46 -5.41
CA MET A 44 17.94 8.16 -5.27
C MET A 44 17.65 7.82 -3.80
N SER A 45 18.55 8.17 -2.87
CA SER A 45 18.30 8.04 -1.42
C SER A 45 17.07 8.85 -0.99
N ARG A 46 16.94 10.11 -1.42
CA ARG A 46 15.77 10.95 -1.11
C ARG A 46 14.46 10.41 -1.68
N TYR A 47 14.47 9.87 -2.91
CA TYR A 47 13.31 9.20 -3.51
C TYR A 47 12.85 8.01 -2.66
N TYR A 48 13.79 7.15 -2.28
CA TYR A 48 13.50 5.97 -1.48
C TYR A 48 13.03 6.32 -0.07
N GLN A 49 13.70 7.27 0.59
CA GLN A 49 13.28 7.80 1.89
C GLN A 49 11.84 8.30 1.83
N THR A 50 11.49 9.12 0.83
CA THR A 50 10.12 9.63 0.67
C THR A 50 9.11 8.49 0.47
N LEU A 51 9.42 7.52 -0.40
CA LEU A 51 8.56 6.37 -0.63
C LEU A 51 8.37 5.52 0.65
N GLN A 52 9.45 5.32 1.40
CA GLN A 52 9.45 4.58 2.66
C GLN A 52 8.61 5.29 3.71
N THR A 53 8.82 6.60 3.91
CA THR A 53 8.00 7.44 4.81
C THR A 53 6.53 7.35 4.43
N GLN A 54 6.19 7.51 3.15
CA GLN A 54 4.80 7.41 2.73
C GLN A 54 4.19 6.03 3.03
N ARG A 55 4.91 4.92 2.76
CA ARG A 55 4.41 3.56 3.04
C ARG A 55 4.28 3.30 4.54
N PHE A 56 5.23 3.82 5.30
CA PHE A 56 5.24 3.76 6.73
C PHE A 56 4.05 4.51 7.36
N ASP A 57 3.78 5.73 6.89
CA ASP A 57 2.62 6.51 7.34
C ASP A 57 1.30 5.80 7.05
N ASP A 58 1.18 5.12 5.91
CA ASP A 58 0.02 4.29 5.60
C ASP A 58 -0.13 3.14 6.60
N TYR A 59 0.96 2.41 6.86
CA TYR A 59 0.98 1.31 7.81
C TYR A 59 0.57 1.77 9.22
N ARG A 60 1.22 2.82 9.72
CA ARG A 60 1.05 3.32 11.09
C ARG A 60 -0.33 3.94 11.33
N TYR A 61 -0.78 4.81 10.44
CA TYR A 61 -1.98 5.62 10.69
C TYR A 61 -3.26 5.05 10.09
N TYR A 62 -3.16 4.14 9.12
CA TYR A 62 -4.30 3.66 8.35
C TYR A 62 -4.42 2.14 8.25
N HIS A 63 -3.51 1.36 8.85
CA HIS A 63 -3.52 -0.11 8.81
C HIS A 63 -3.29 -0.75 10.18
N GLN A 64 -3.97 -0.26 11.22
CA GLN A 64 -3.85 -0.81 12.58
C GLN A 64 -4.65 -2.06 12.86
N SER A 65 -5.80 -2.22 12.22
CA SER A 65 -6.59 -3.42 12.39
C SER A 65 -6.01 -4.58 11.61
N ARG A 66 -5.81 -5.73 12.25
CA ARG A 66 -5.44 -6.98 11.56
C ARG A 66 -6.52 -7.43 10.57
N ILE A 67 -7.78 -7.04 10.78
CA ILE A 67 -8.87 -7.25 9.82
C ILE A 67 -8.62 -6.41 8.57
N ASN A 68 -8.35 -5.11 8.75
CA ASN A 68 -8.00 -4.24 7.63
C ASN A 68 -6.74 -4.71 6.89
N GLN A 69 -5.69 -5.11 7.59
CA GLN A 69 -4.49 -5.67 6.99
C GLN A 69 -4.77 -6.95 6.17
N THR A 70 -5.64 -7.83 6.68
CA THR A 70 -6.09 -9.02 5.95
C THR A 70 -6.90 -8.66 4.70
N LEU A 71 -7.78 -7.66 4.78
CA LEU A 71 -8.50 -7.14 3.61
C LEU A 71 -7.53 -6.50 2.61
N HIS A 72 -6.48 -5.83 3.07
CA HIS A 72 -5.40 -5.34 2.21
C HIS A 72 -4.67 -6.49 1.50
N LEU A 73 -4.33 -7.57 2.21
CA LEU A 73 -3.73 -8.77 1.62
C LEU A 73 -4.62 -9.37 0.53
N VAL A 74 -5.91 -9.58 0.82
CA VAL A 74 -6.86 -10.12 -0.15
C VAL A 74 -7.00 -9.19 -1.35
N SER A 75 -7.19 -7.89 -1.12
CA SER A 75 -7.28 -6.89 -2.19
C SER A 75 -6.02 -6.86 -3.06
N ALA A 76 -4.84 -7.05 -2.48
CA ALA A 76 -3.58 -7.05 -3.20
C ALA A 76 -3.48 -8.21 -4.20
N VAL A 77 -3.87 -9.41 -3.79
CA VAL A 77 -3.92 -10.57 -4.70
C VAL A 77 -4.92 -10.31 -5.83
N ILE A 78 -6.09 -9.74 -5.53
CA ILE A 78 -7.09 -9.39 -6.55
C ILE A 78 -6.56 -8.33 -7.52
N PHE A 79 -5.83 -7.32 -7.04
CA PHE A 79 -5.17 -6.33 -7.90
C PHE A 79 -4.15 -6.95 -8.84
N LEU A 80 -3.35 -7.92 -8.39
CA LEU A 80 -2.40 -8.62 -9.26
C LEU A 80 -3.11 -9.41 -10.37
N VAL A 81 -4.27 -10.01 -10.07
CA VAL A 81 -5.14 -10.61 -11.10
C VAL A 81 -5.66 -9.54 -12.06
N ALA A 82 -6.10 -8.38 -11.56
CA ALA A 82 -6.53 -7.26 -12.41
C ALA A 82 -5.39 -6.79 -13.33
N TYR A 83 -4.15 -6.70 -12.84
CA TYR A 83 -2.98 -6.37 -13.64
C TYR A 83 -2.75 -7.37 -14.78
N ALA A 84 -2.84 -8.66 -14.51
CA ALA A 84 -2.73 -9.68 -15.54
C ALA A 84 -3.86 -9.58 -16.58
N LEU A 85 -5.08 -9.24 -16.15
CA LEU A 85 -6.24 -9.08 -17.03
C LEU A 85 -6.13 -7.85 -17.95
N LEU A 86 -5.41 -6.80 -17.58
CA LEU A 86 -5.25 -5.61 -18.43
C LEU A 86 -4.72 -5.96 -19.84
N PHE A 87 -3.88 -7.00 -19.94
CA PHE A 87 -3.29 -7.42 -21.21
C PHE A 87 -4.23 -8.20 -22.13
N LYS A 88 -5.34 -8.74 -21.60
CA LYS A 88 -6.23 -9.65 -22.34
C LYS A 88 -7.68 -9.20 -22.37
N HIS A 89 -8.18 -8.72 -21.24
CA HIS A 89 -9.59 -8.41 -21.00
C HIS A 89 -9.74 -7.13 -20.15
N PRO A 90 -9.58 -5.93 -20.75
CA PRO A 90 -9.61 -4.67 -20.00
C PRO A 90 -10.93 -4.42 -19.27
N ALA A 91 -12.07 -4.81 -19.86
CA ALA A 91 -13.36 -4.74 -19.18
C ALA A 91 -13.38 -5.56 -17.88
N MET A 92 -12.84 -6.77 -17.91
CA MET A 92 -12.74 -7.63 -16.73
C MET A 92 -11.72 -7.09 -15.73
N ALA A 93 -10.60 -6.53 -16.20
CA ALA A 93 -9.63 -5.87 -15.34
C ALA A 93 -10.26 -4.73 -14.54
N GLY A 94 -11.14 -3.93 -15.17
CA GLY A 94 -11.92 -2.91 -14.48
C GLY A 94 -12.81 -3.50 -13.38
N LEU A 95 -13.63 -4.51 -13.70
CA LEU A 95 -14.50 -5.17 -12.70
C LEU A 95 -13.70 -5.73 -11.51
N VAL A 96 -12.63 -6.48 -11.79
CA VAL A 96 -11.78 -7.12 -10.77
C VAL A 96 -11.00 -6.07 -9.97
N GLY A 97 -10.48 -5.03 -10.63
CA GLY A 97 -9.79 -3.92 -9.96
C GLY A 97 -10.70 -3.18 -8.99
N TRP A 98 -11.98 -3.00 -9.31
CA TRP A 98 -12.94 -2.39 -8.38
C TRP A 98 -13.41 -3.32 -7.28
N LEU A 99 -13.46 -4.64 -7.52
CA LEU A 99 -13.60 -5.61 -6.43
C LEU A 99 -12.45 -5.46 -5.43
N ALA A 100 -11.20 -5.36 -5.90
CA ALA A 100 -10.04 -5.11 -5.04
C ALA A 100 -10.16 -3.79 -4.28
N MET A 101 -10.56 -2.71 -4.96
CA MET A 101 -10.80 -1.42 -4.32
C MET A 101 -11.88 -1.51 -3.25
N LEU A 102 -13.01 -2.17 -3.51
CA LEU A 102 -14.10 -2.31 -2.54
C LEU A 102 -13.64 -3.08 -1.31
N THR A 103 -12.94 -4.20 -1.48
CA THR A 103 -12.34 -4.96 -0.36
C THR A 103 -11.41 -4.08 0.48
N ARG A 104 -10.52 -3.33 -0.17
CA ARG A 104 -9.61 -2.39 0.50
C ARG A 104 -10.35 -1.28 1.23
N GLN A 105 -11.36 -0.68 0.61
CA GLN A 105 -12.09 0.43 1.20
C GLN A 105 -12.92 -0.02 2.39
N THR A 106 -13.51 -1.22 2.36
CA THR A 106 -14.18 -1.81 3.52
C THR A 106 -13.23 -1.84 4.72
N GLY A 107 -11.98 -2.24 4.51
CA GLY A 107 -10.93 -2.20 5.52
C GLY A 107 -10.76 -0.81 6.14
N HIS A 108 -10.48 0.19 5.30
CA HIS A 108 -10.28 1.56 5.73
C HIS A 108 -11.51 2.24 6.36
N PHE A 109 -12.73 1.92 5.94
CA PHE A 109 -13.92 2.62 6.45
C PHE A 109 -14.46 2.01 7.75
N PHE A 110 -14.43 0.68 7.88
CA PHE A 110 -15.08 -0.01 8.99
C PHE A 110 -14.13 -0.40 10.12
N PHE A 111 -12.84 -0.57 9.82
CA PHE A 111 -11.87 -1.12 10.76
C PHE A 111 -10.76 -0.15 11.14
N GLU A 112 -10.82 1.09 10.65
CA GLU A 112 -9.87 2.16 10.98
C GLU A 112 -10.61 3.38 11.53
N PRO A 113 -10.00 4.15 12.45
CA PRO A 113 -10.66 5.29 13.06
C PRO A 113 -10.79 6.45 12.06
N ASN A 114 -12.04 6.86 11.81
CA ASN A 114 -12.41 8.05 11.02
C ASN A 114 -12.49 9.33 11.86
N GLY A 115 -12.10 9.26 13.14
CA GLY A 115 -12.14 10.35 14.11
C GLY A 115 -10.81 10.46 14.86
N TYR A 116 -10.84 10.50 16.19
CA TYR A 116 -9.61 10.45 16.97
C TYR A 116 -9.02 9.03 16.97
N ASP A 117 -7.73 8.92 16.66
CA ASP A 117 -7.01 7.66 16.68
C ASP A 117 -6.37 7.44 18.04
N HIS A 118 -7.01 6.61 18.86
CA HIS A 118 -6.53 6.29 20.20
C HIS A 118 -5.24 5.46 20.23
N VAL A 119 -4.89 4.75 19.14
CA VAL A 119 -3.66 3.95 19.10
C VAL A 119 -2.45 4.84 18.85
N ASN A 120 -2.58 5.82 17.96
CA ASN A 120 -1.51 6.77 17.66
C ASN A 120 -1.58 8.08 18.46
N GLY A 121 -2.70 8.37 19.12
CA GLY A 121 -2.92 9.61 19.88
C GLY A 121 -3.10 10.85 19.00
N VAL A 122 -3.62 10.71 17.78
CA VAL A 122 -3.68 11.80 16.79
C VAL A 122 -5.11 12.04 16.26
N SER A 123 -5.40 13.28 15.87
CA SER A 123 -6.66 13.63 15.19
C SER A 123 -6.66 13.20 13.72
N ASN A 124 -7.86 13.09 13.13
CA ASN A 124 -7.98 12.81 11.70
C ASN A 124 -7.35 13.93 10.85
N ASP A 125 -7.51 15.19 11.25
CA ASP A 125 -6.91 16.35 10.55
C ASP A 125 -5.39 16.25 10.48
N TYR A 126 -4.76 15.78 11.55
CA TYR A 126 -3.31 15.52 11.55
C TYR A 126 -2.95 14.40 10.56
N LYS A 127 -3.72 13.31 10.54
CA LYS A 127 -3.48 12.21 9.59
C LYS A 127 -3.64 12.66 8.13
N GLU A 128 -4.60 13.53 7.83
CA GLU A 128 -4.77 14.10 6.49
C GLU A 128 -3.60 15.03 6.12
N ALA A 129 -3.12 15.83 7.08
CA ALA A 129 -1.99 16.75 6.85
C ALA A 129 -0.67 16.00 6.57
N VAL A 130 -0.41 14.91 7.31
CA VAL A 130 0.81 14.10 7.12
C VAL A 130 0.76 13.30 5.82
N LYS A 131 -0.41 12.74 5.49
CA LYS A 131 -0.53 11.91 4.29
C LYS A 131 -0.62 12.78 3.04
N VAL A 132 0.47 12.83 2.29
CA VAL A 132 0.64 13.70 1.11
C VAL A 132 -0.59 13.72 0.20
N GLY A 133 -1.28 14.86 0.27
CA GLY A 133 -2.47 15.21 -0.50
C GLY A 133 -3.74 14.42 -0.17
N TYR A 134 -3.75 13.51 0.81
CA TYR A 134 -4.94 12.73 1.13
C TYR A 134 -6.05 13.64 1.63
N ASN A 135 -7.28 13.37 1.18
CA ASN A 135 -8.46 14.08 1.62
C ASN A 135 -9.65 13.13 1.54
N GLN A 136 -10.32 12.92 2.66
CA GLN A 136 -11.42 11.97 2.76
C GLN A 136 -12.61 12.36 1.87
N THR A 137 -12.89 13.66 1.70
CA THR A 137 -13.97 14.14 0.82
C THR A 137 -13.71 13.76 -0.63
N ARG A 138 -12.49 13.96 -1.14
CA ARG A 138 -12.13 13.58 -2.52
C ARG A 138 -12.28 12.08 -2.77
N LYS A 139 -11.95 11.27 -1.76
CA LYS A 139 -12.13 9.81 -1.80
C LYS A 139 -13.61 9.44 -1.89
N ILE A 140 -14.47 10.07 -1.09
CA ILE A 140 -15.92 9.84 -1.14
C ILE A 140 -16.49 10.23 -2.51
N VAL A 141 -16.07 11.37 -3.07
CA VAL A 141 -16.48 11.80 -4.42
C VAL A 141 -16.09 10.76 -5.47
N LEU A 142 -14.87 10.21 -5.42
CA LEU A 142 -14.45 9.15 -6.35
C LEU A 142 -15.33 7.89 -6.23
N LEU A 143 -15.67 7.47 -5.01
CA LEU A 143 -16.54 6.32 -4.78
C LEU A 143 -17.99 6.57 -5.25
N ALA A 144 -18.47 7.80 -5.11
CA ALA A 144 -19.77 8.19 -5.64
C ALA A 144 -19.78 8.15 -7.18
N VAL A 145 -18.75 8.70 -7.85
CA VAL A 145 -18.60 8.62 -9.31
C VAL A 145 -18.58 7.16 -9.77
N TRP A 146 -17.81 6.31 -9.10
CA TRP A 146 -17.76 4.88 -9.38
C TRP A 146 -19.14 4.20 -9.25
N GLY A 147 -19.86 4.46 -8.15
CA GLY A 147 -21.18 3.89 -7.88
C GLY A 147 -22.26 4.37 -8.86
N LEU A 148 -22.08 5.54 -9.47
CA LEU A 148 -22.99 6.11 -10.46
C LEU A 148 -22.77 5.57 -11.87
N VAL A 149 -21.64 4.95 -12.18
CA VAL A 149 -21.35 4.41 -13.53
C VAL A 149 -22.42 3.42 -14.02
N PRO A 150 -22.83 2.39 -13.24
CA PRO A 150 -23.89 1.49 -13.69
C PRO A 150 -25.22 2.21 -13.88
N VAL A 151 -25.55 3.20 -13.04
CA VAL A 151 -26.77 4.01 -13.15
C VAL A 151 -26.77 4.80 -14.46
N ALA A 152 -25.65 5.44 -14.79
CA ALA A 152 -25.50 6.16 -16.05
C ALA A 152 -25.70 5.25 -17.27
N LEU A 153 -25.18 4.01 -17.24
CA LEU A 153 -25.38 3.04 -18.31
C LEU A 153 -26.80 2.47 -18.36
N VAL A 154 -27.54 2.39 -17.25
CA VAL A 154 -28.96 2.03 -17.28
C VAL A 154 -29.78 3.14 -17.96
N LEU A 155 -29.46 4.41 -17.68
CA LEU A 155 -30.15 5.57 -18.25
C LEU A 155 -29.76 5.83 -19.72
N SER A 156 -28.50 5.57 -20.08
CA SER A 156 -27.96 5.74 -21.42
C SER A 156 -27.02 4.57 -21.77
N PRO A 157 -27.55 3.43 -22.26
CA PRO A 157 -26.77 2.21 -22.51
C PRO A 157 -25.63 2.35 -23.52
N THR A 158 -25.76 3.27 -24.48
CA THR A 158 -24.72 3.60 -25.47
C THR A 158 -23.76 4.70 -25.01
N LEU A 159 -24.03 5.32 -23.85
CA LEU A 159 -23.33 6.49 -23.29
C LEU A 159 -22.89 7.50 -24.36
N PHE A 160 -23.87 8.18 -24.98
CA PHE A 160 -23.65 9.17 -26.05
C PHE A 160 -22.92 8.61 -27.29
N GLY A 161 -23.07 7.31 -27.58
CA GLY A 161 -22.44 6.65 -28.72
C GLY A 161 -21.04 6.12 -28.44
N LEU A 162 -20.59 6.14 -27.18
CA LEU A 162 -19.33 5.50 -26.78
C LEU A 162 -19.39 3.96 -26.92
N PHE A 163 -20.58 3.37 -26.74
CA PHE A 163 -20.82 1.95 -26.87
C PHE A 163 -21.96 1.64 -27.84
N ASP A 164 -21.91 0.47 -28.47
CA ASP A 164 -23.08 -0.13 -29.10
C ASP A 164 -24.15 -0.48 -28.06
N ALA A 165 -25.41 -0.57 -28.48
CA ALA A 165 -26.48 -0.99 -27.57
C ALA A 165 -26.21 -2.43 -27.09
N PRO A 166 -26.18 -2.69 -25.76
CA PRO A 166 -25.84 -4.01 -25.25
C PRO A 166 -26.89 -5.03 -25.67
N LEU A 167 -26.45 -6.10 -26.33
CA LEU A 167 -27.32 -7.20 -26.79
C LEU A 167 -27.57 -8.24 -25.69
N SER A 168 -26.72 -8.26 -24.67
CA SER A 168 -26.82 -9.16 -23.53
C SER A 168 -26.49 -8.46 -22.20
N ARG A 169 -26.85 -9.10 -21.09
CA ARG A 169 -26.44 -8.67 -19.74
C ARG A 169 -24.93 -8.62 -19.59
N MET A 170 -24.20 -9.51 -20.27
CA MET A 170 -22.75 -9.53 -20.20
C MET A 170 -22.13 -8.34 -20.93
N ASP A 171 -22.74 -7.86 -22.01
CA ASP A 171 -22.27 -6.66 -22.71
C ASP A 171 -22.43 -5.41 -21.84
N PHE A 172 -23.57 -5.30 -21.13
CA PHE A 172 -23.75 -4.28 -20.11
C PHE A 172 -22.65 -4.34 -19.03
N VAL A 173 -22.39 -5.52 -18.46
CA VAL A 173 -21.35 -5.72 -17.45
C VAL A 173 -19.95 -5.35 -17.98
N ARG A 174 -19.67 -5.63 -19.26
CA ARG A 174 -18.42 -5.23 -19.91
C ARG A 174 -18.32 -3.72 -20.07
N HIS A 175 -19.38 -3.03 -20.48
CA HIS A 175 -19.38 -1.55 -20.55
C HIS A 175 -19.13 -0.93 -19.19
N VAL A 176 -19.79 -1.46 -18.13
CA VAL A 176 -19.51 -1.05 -16.74
C VAL A 176 -18.03 -1.25 -16.44
N GLY A 177 -17.48 -2.43 -16.73
CA GLY A 177 -16.07 -2.75 -16.52
C GLY A 177 -15.10 -1.79 -17.23
N VAL A 178 -15.37 -1.45 -18.49
CA VAL A 178 -14.56 -0.48 -19.26
C VAL A 178 -14.61 0.90 -18.63
N LEU A 179 -15.79 1.40 -18.29
CA LEU A 179 -15.93 2.73 -17.67
C LEU A 179 -15.29 2.77 -16.28
N TRP A 180 -15.47 1.73 -15.50
CA TRP A 180 -14.81 1.57 -14.22
C TRP A 180 -13.28 1.56 -14.37
N LEU A 181 -12.73 0.84 -15.35
CA LEU A 181 -11.29 0.92 -15.64
C LEU A 181 -10.88 2.36 -15.98
N ALA A 182 -11.64 3.06 -16.84
CA ALA A 182 -11.37 4.43 -17.23
C ALA A 182 -11.42 5.40 -16.03
N VAL A 183 -12.39 5.27 -15.13
CA VAL A 183 -12.47 6.04 -13.88
C VAL A 183 -11.24 5.78 -13.01
N GLY A 184 -10.82 4.52 -12.86
CA GLY A 184 -9.65 4.15 -12.07
C GLY A 184 -8.35 4.77 -12.62
N ILE A 185 -8.12 4.64 -13.93
CA ILE A 185 -6.96 5.25 -14.60
C ILE A 185 -7.03 6.78 -14.50
N GLY A 186 -8.18 7.38 -14.82
CA GLY A 186 -8.37 8.82 -14.78
C GLY A 186 -8.14 9.41 -13.39
N ALA A 187 -8.66 8.77 -12.34
CA ALA A 187 -8.45 9.19 -10.96
C ALA A 187 -6.97 9.09 -10.55
N GLY A 188 -6.28 8.01 -10.96
CA GLY A 188 -4.85 7.84 -10.73
C GLY A 188 -4.02 8.92 -11.42
N LEU A 189 -4.27 9.18 -12.71
CA LEU A 189 -3.57 10.22 -13.48
C LEU A 189 -3.85 11.63 -12.94
N PHE A 190 -5.12 11.94 -12.65
CA PHE A 190 -5.50 13.20 -12.03
C PHE A 190 -4.73 13.41 -10.72
N ARG A 191 -4.60 12.36 -9.91
CA ARG A 191 -3.86 12.43 -8.66
C ARG A 191 -2.38 12.72 -8.86
N VAL A 192 -1.74 12.04 -9.81
CA VAL A 192 -0.32 12.30 -10.14
C VAL A 192 -0.11 13.74 -10.57
N ILE A 193 -0.96 14.25 -11.47
CA ILE A 193 -0.89 15.64 -11.97
C ILE A 193 -1.14 16.64 -10.83
N GLN A 194 -2.14 16.38 -10.00
CA GLN A 194 -2.47 17.23 -8.86
C GLN A 194 -1.32 17.33 -7.86
N LEU A 195 -0.67 16.20 -7.54
CA LEU A 195 0.51 16.20 -6.68
C LEU A 195 1.69 16.93 -7.34
N ALA A 196 1.91 16.70 -8.63
CA ALA A 196 2.94 17.40 -9.39
C ALA A 196 2.78 18.92 -9.39
N ALA A 197 1.53 19.41 -9.46
CA ALA A 197 1.21 20.83 -9.48
C ALA A 197 1.20 21.50 -8.10
N THR A 198 0.92 20.75 -7.03
CA THR A 198 0.78 21.31 -5.67
C THR A 198 1.99 21.10 -4.77
N GLN A 199 2.86 20.16 -5.12
CA GLN A 199 4.10 19.86 -4.40
C GLN A 199 5.27 19.99 -5.38
N ASP A 200 5.49 18.95 -6.19
CA ASP A 200 6.50 18.90 -7.24
C ASP A 200 6.33 17.62 -8.08
N VAL A 201 6.93 17.59 -9.27
CA VAL A 201 6.83 16.46 -10.21
C VAL A 201 7.33 15.14 -9.59
N ALA A 202 8.40 15.16 -8.78
CA ALA A 202 8.93 13.94 -8.18
C ALA A 202 7.93 13.34 -7.18
N THR A 203 7.26 14.17 -6.37
CA THR A 203 6.20 13.71 -5.46
C THR A 203 5.07 12.99 -6.20
N GLY A 204 4.63 13.51 -7.35
CA GLY A 204 3.63 12.86 -8.18
C GLY A 204 4.09 11.49 -8.71
N LEU A 205 5.34 11.39 -9.17
CA LEU A 205 5.92 10.15 -9.69
C LEU A 205 6.17 9.10 -8.59
N ILE A 206 6.66 9.53 -7.42
CA ILE A 206 6.83 8.67 -6.23
C ILE A 206 5.47 8.07 -5.85
N TRP A 207 4.42 8.89 -5.82
CA TRP A 207 3.08 8.40 -5.52
C TRP A 207 2.58 7.39 -6.57
N ALA A 208 2.80 7.66 -7.86
CA ALA A 208 2.44 6.73 -8.93
C ALA A 208 3.13 5.37 -8.75
N PHE A 209 4.44 5.39 -8.53
CA PHE A 209 5.23 4.19 -8.28
C PHE A 209 4.75 3.45 -7.03
N LYS A 210 4.48 4.19 -5.95
CA LYS A 210 3.93 3.65 -4.73
C LYS A 210 2.64 2.89 -5.00
N VAL A 211 1.66 3.50 -5.67
CA VAL A 211 0.37 2.88 -5.96
C VAL A 211 0.52 1.64 -6.84
N LEU A 212 1.33 1.70 -7.90
CA LEU A 212 1.51 0.56 -8.80
C LEU A 212 2.14 -0.64 -8.10
N THR A 213 3.09 -0.39 -7.20
CA THR A 213 3.82 -1.43 -6.45
C THR A 213 3.13 -1.82 -5.14
N ASP A 214 2.08 -1.12 -4.76
CA ASP A 214 1.37 -1.30 -3.49
C ASP A 214 0.88 -2.74 -3.29
N PRO A 215 0.29 -3.44 -4.29
CA PRO A 215 -0.14 -4.84 -4.10
C PRO A 215 0.99 -5.77 -3.62
N PHE A 216 2.19 -5.66 -4.22
CA PHE A 216 3.34 -6.46 -3.80
C PHE A 216 3.78 -6.13 -2.37
N HIS A 217 3.83 -4.83 -2.04
CA HIS A 217 4.18 -4.38 -0.69
C HIS A 217 3.18 -4.86 0.36
N ASN A 218 1.88 -4.77 0.08
CA ASN A 218 0.83 -5.25 0.99
C ASN A 218 0.90 -6.77 1.23
N ILE A 219 1.24 -7.57 0.21
CA ILE A 219 1.44 -9.00 0.39
C ILE A 219 2.62 -9.25 1.34
N ALA A 220 3.76 -8.61 1.08
CA ALA A 220 4.96 -8.76 1.91
C ALA A 220 4.70 -8.34 3.37
N LEU A 221 3.92 -7.28 3.58
CA LEU A 221 3.64 -6.74 4.91
C LEU A 221 2.55 -7.54 5.66
N TYR A 222 1.49 -7.98 4.98
CA TYR A 222 0.27 -8.47 5.63
C TYR A 222 0.00 -9.97 5.49
N TRP A 223 0.92 -10.75 4.89
CA TRP A 223 0.70 -12.20 4.73
C TRP A 223 0.50 -12.95 6.06
N LYS A 224 1.00 -12.41 7.18
CA LYS A 224 0.81 -12.99 8.52
C LYS A 224 -0.44 -12.49 9.25
N SER A 225 -1.10 -11.43 8.76
CA SER A 225 -2.25 -10.82 9.42
C SER A 225 -3.44 -11.79 9.59
N PRO A 226 -3.76 -12.70 8.64
CA PRO A 226 -4.79 -13.71 8.85
C PRO A 226 -4.46 -14.66 10.00
N LEU A 227 -3.19 -15.07 10.13
CA LEU A 227 -2.76 -15.94 11.23
C LEU A 227 -2.78 -15.21 12.57
N ALA A 228 -2.46 -13.91 12.60
CA ALA A 228 -2.59 -13.09 13.79
C ALA A 228 -4.05 -12.96 14.23
N LEU A 229 -4.99 -12.76 13.29
CA LEU A 229 -6.42 -12.74 13.58
C LEU A 229 -6.93 -14.05 14.18
N LEU A 230 -6.48 -15.20 13.65
CA LEU A 230 -6.85 -16.51 14.20
C LEU A 230 -6.34 -16.71 15.64
N ARG A 231 -5.32 -15.96 16.06
CA ARG A 231 -4.81 -15.92 17.44
C ARG A 231 -5.54 -14.89 18.33
N GLY A 232 -6.55 -14.19 17.80
CA GLY A 232 -7.31 -13.17 18.52
C GLY A 232 -6.67 -11.78 18.52
N GLU A 233 -5.61 -11.55 17.73
CA GLU A 233 -4.94 -10.26 17.64
C GLU A 233 -5.70 -9.33 16.70
N LEU A 234 -6.49 -8.39 17.25
CA LEU A 234 -7.29 -7.45 16.46
C LEU A 234 -6.51 -6.22 16.01
N ILE A 235 -5.57 -5.75 16.84
CA ILE A 235 -4.71 -4.58 16.57
C ILE A 235 -3.27 -5.04 16.52
N ASP A 236 -2.54 -4.59 15.50
CA ASP A 236 -1.12 -4.89 15.34
C ASP A 236 -0.30 -4.22 16.47
N PRO A 237 0.37 -5.00 17.35
CA PRO A 237 1.13 -4.44 18.46
C PRO A 237 2.36 -3.64 17.98
N THR A 238 2.89 -3.95 16.79
CA THR A 238 4.11 -3.33 16.27
C THR A 238 3.90 -1.89 15.78
N ILE A 239 2.65 -1.41 15.76
CA ILE A 239 2.32 -0.03 15.37
C ILE A 239 2.81 1.02 16.37
N LYS A 240 2.90 0.66 17.65
CA LYS A 240 3.46 1.55 18.66
C LYS A 240 4.98 1.71 18.47
N ASP A 241 5.64 0.61 18.16
CA ASP A 241 7.09 0.54 17.93
C ASP A 241 7.49 1.08 16.54
N ALA A 242 6.51 1.19 15.64
CA ALA A 242 6.68 1.72 14.30
C ALA A 242 7.35 3.11 14.31
N SER A 243 7.15 3.93 15.35
CA SER A 243 7.71 5.28 15.47
C SER A 243 9.22 5.39 15.18
N HIS A 244 10.01 4.31 15.36
CA HIS A 244 11.46 4.28 15.12
C HIS A 244 11.88 3.90 13.68
N TRP A 245 10.96 3.41 12.83
CA TRP A 245 11.29 2.93 11.48
C TRP A 245 11.70 4.03 10.48
N GLY A 246 11.37 5.29 10.76
CA GLY A 246 11.79 6.45 9.97
C GLY A 246 13.10 7.08 10.44
N ALA A 247 13.49 6.87 11.71
CA ALA A 247 14.63 7.55 12.34
C ALA A 247 15.95 6.77 12.23
N ALA A 248 15.90 5.45 12.04
CA ALA A 248 17.10 4.61 11.97
C ALA A 248 17.98 4.91 10.73
N ALA A 249 17.43 5.52 9.68
CA ALA A 249 18.21 5.98 8.53
C ALA A 249 18.93 7.30 8.82
N ASP A 250 18.31 8.19 9.61
CA ASP A 250 18.90 9.46 10.00
C ASP A 250 20.08 9.23 10.96
N GLU A 251 19.97 8.32 11.93
CA GLU A 251 21.07 8.07 12.88
C GLU A 251 22.30 7.44 12.19
N ALA A 252 22.10 6.48 11.29
CA ALA A 252 23.19 5.82 10.58
C ALA A 252 23.91 6.75 9.57
N GLU A 253 23.17 7.58 8.81
CA GLU A 253 23.79 8.57 7.90
C GLU A 253 24.49 9.71 8.67
N THR A 254 23.98 10.08 9.86
CA THR A 254 24.60 11.12 10.70
C THR A 254 25.86 10.62 11.40
N GLU A 255 25.88 9.37 11.88
CA GLU A 255 27.08 8.74 12.46
C GLU A 255 28.16 8.50 11.40
N GLU A 256 27.80 8.01 10.21
CA GLU A 256 28.78 7.77 9.14
C GLU A 256 29.38 9.09 8.62
N ALA A 257 28.58 10.15 8.51
CA ALA A 257 29.08 11.49 8.14
C ALA A 257 29.97 12.12 9.23
N ALA A 258 29.67 11.89 10.51
CA ALA A 258 30.47 12.39 11.63
C ALA A 258 31.81 11.64 11.80
N HIS A 259 31.91 10.41 11.31
CA HIS A 259 33.15 9.62 11.32
C HIS A 259 34.07 9.86 10.11
N LEU A 260 33.60 10.61 9.10
CA LEU A 260 34.35 10.94 7.88
C LEU A 260 34.81 12.41 7.80
N THR A 261 34.55 13.22 8.83
CA THR A 261 35.09 14.58 9.02
C THR A 261 36.14 14.61 10.11
#